data_AF-A0A6G3XX89-F1
#
_entry.id   AF-A0A6G3XX89-F1
#
_cell.length_a   1.000
_cell.length_b   1.000
_cell.length_c   1.000
_cell.angle_alpha   90.00
_cell.angle_beta   90.00
_cell.angle_gamma   90.00
#
_symmetry.space_group_name_H-M   'P 1'
#
loop_
_entity.id
_entity.type
_entity.pdbx_description
1 polymer ?
#
loop_
_entity_poly.entity_id
_entity_poly.type
_entity_poly.pdbx_seq_one_letter_code
_entity_poly.pdbx_strand_id
1 'polypeptide(L)'
;VFTAAHPEAVVIDQSAITASSRSTPASYIGALDAIRRVFARENGVDAGLFSFNSAGACAGCSGRGEISTDLAFMDPVTTTCPECEGRRFHDDVLKHRVGGRSIVDVLDMTAARAAGLFEDPVLLRKLRTLDEVGLTYLTLGQPLSSLSGGERQR
;
A
#
# COMPACT_ATOMS: atom_id res chain seq x y z
N VAL A 1 26.48 -19.34 -5.21
CA VAL A 1 26.94 -20.56 -5.92
C VAL A 1 25.84 -21.11 -6.83
N PHE A 2 24.64 -21.40 -6.30
CA PHE A 2 23.51 -21.89 -7.12
C PHE A 2 23.07 -20.92 -8.23
N THR A 3 22.79 -19.65 -7.89
CA THR A 3 22.37 -18.62 -8.86
C THR A 3 23.45 -18.24 -9.88
N ALA A 4 24.73 -18.48 -9.57
CA ALA A 4 25.82 -18.27 -10.52
C ALA A 4 25.90 -19.40 -11.56
N ALA A 5 25.46 -20.61 -11.20
CA ALA A 5 25.39 -21.76 -12.09
C ALA A 5 24.06 -21.85 -12.86
N HIS A 6 22.99 -21.25 -12.33
CA HIS A 6 21.63 -21.24 -12.90
C HIS A 6 21.08 -19.81 -12.94
N PRO A 7 21.43 -19.01 -13.98
CA PRO A 7 21.01 -17.61 -14.09
C PRO A 7 19.49 -17.43 -14.23
N GLU A 8 18.78 -18.46 -14.68
CA GLU A 8 17.32 -18.49 -14.83
C GLU A 8 16.58 -18.78 -13.51
N ALA A 9 17.28 -19.22 -12.47
CA ALA A 9 16.67 -19.56 -11.20
C ALA A 9 16.18 -18.30 -10.46
N VAL A 10 14.93 -18.34 -10.01
CA VAL A 10 14.38 -17.32 -9.11
C VAL A 10 14.57 -17.78 -7.67
N VAL A 11 15.31 -17.00 -6.88
CA VAL A 11 15.50 -17.25 -5.44
C VAL A 11 14.55 -16.35 -4.66
N ILE A 12 13.77 -16.96 -3.78
CA ILE A 12 12.82 -16.26 -2.90
C ILE A 12 13.29 -16.47 -1.45
N ASP A 13 13.80 -15.41 -0.82
CA ASP A 13 14.28 -15.42 0.55
C ASP A 13 13.62 -14.31 1.40
N GLN A 14 14.09 -14.13 2.63
CA GLN A 14 13.56 -13.13 3.58
C GLN A 14 14.35 -11.81 3.58
N SER A 15 15.19 -11.60 2.56
CA SER A 15 15.94 -10.34 2.42
C SER A 15 14.97 -9.15 2.31
N ALA A 16 15.51 -7.95 2.52
CA ALA A 16 14.70 -6.75 2.45
C ALA A 16 14.07 -6.62 1.06
N ILE A 17 12.76 -6.38 1.01
CA ILE A 17 12.09 -6.04 -0.25
C ILE A 17 12.70 -4.72 -0.73
N THR A 18 13.10 -4.65 -2.00
CA THR A 18 13.48 -3.38 -2.63
C THR A 18 12.23 -2.50 -2.75
N ALA A 19 11.98 -1.73 -1.71
CA ALA A 19 10.75 -0.98 -1.53
C ALA A 19 11.05 0.33 -0.78
N SER A 20 10.38 1.41 -1.19
CA SER A 20 10.42 2.67 -0.43
C SER A 20 9.63 2.56 0.88
N SER A 21 9.85 3.48 1.82
CA SER A 21 9.04 3.61 3.05
C SER A 21 7.53 3.81 2.80
N ARG A 22 7.14 4.19 1.58
CA ARG A 22 5.74 4.37 1.17
C ARG A 22 5.11 3.10 0.58
N SER A 23 5.87 2.03 0.46
CA SER A 23 5.39 0.80 -0.15
C SER A 23 4.44 0.06 0.79
N THR A 24 3.46 -0.59 0.20
CA THR A 24 2.38 -1.33 0.86
C THR A 24 2.17 -2.67 0.15
N PRO A 25 1.49 -3.65 0.77
CA PRO A 25 1.06 -4.87 0.08
C PRO A 25 0.37 -4.56 -1.24
N ALA A 26 -0.62 -3.65 -1.25
CA ALA A 26 -1.36 -3.30 -2.46
C ALA A 26 -0.48 -2.72 -3.57
N SER A 27 0.51 -1.88 -3.25
CA SER A 27 1.44 -1.39 -4.27
C SER A 27 2.39 -2.48 -4.76
N TYR A 28 2.82 -3.39 -3.88
CA TYR A 28 3.79 -4.44 -4.20
C TYR A 28 3.21 -5.48 -5.17
N ILE A 29 1.97 -5.93 -4.92
CA ILE A 29 1.25 -6.83 -5.85
C ILE A 29 0.66 -6.08 -7.07
N GLY A 30 0.88 -4.76 -7.16
CA GLY A 30 0.36 -3.89 -8.21
C GLY A 30 -1.17 -3.75 -8.23
N ALA A 31 -1.84 -3.99 -7.09
CA ALA A 31 -3.28 -3.79 -6.95
C ALA A 31 -3.65 -2.30 -6.79
N LEU A 32 -2.76 -1.50 -6.19
CA LEU A 32 -3.02 -0.08 -5.90
C LEU A 32 -3.38 0.71 -7.17
N ASP A 33 -2.70 0.48 -8.29
CA ASP A 33 -3.00 1.19 -9.54
C ASP A 33 -4.37 0.81 -10.12
N ALA A 34 -4.79 -0.44 -9.97
CA ALA A 34 -6.13 -0.85 -10.40
C ALA A 34 -7.20 -0.22 -9.50
N ILE A 35 -7.00 -0.23 -8.18
CA ILE A 35 -7.89 0.45 -7.20
C ILE A 35 -8.03 1.93 -7.56
N ARG A 36 -6.92 2.63 -7.80
CA ARG A 36 -6.91 4.05 -8.18
C ARG A 36 -7.72 4.33 -9.44
N ARG A 37 -7.61 3.48 -10.46
CA ARG A 37 -8.37 3.62 -11.71
C ARG A 37 -9.87 3.42 -11.49
N VAL A 38 -10.27 2.48 -10.62
CA VAL A 38 -11.69 2.29 -10.27
C VAL A 38 -12.23 3.54 -9.60
N PHE A 39 -11.54 4.04 -8.57
CA PHE A 39 -11.93 5.27 -7.86
C PHE A 39 -12.04 6.48 -8.80
N ALA A 40 -11.05 6.67 -9.68
CA ALA A 40 -11.06 7.72 -10.70
C ALA A 40 -12.28 7.63 -11.62
N ARG A 41 -12.55 6.42 -12.14
CA ARG A 41 -13.68 6.18 -13.05
C ARG A 41 -15.02 6.41 -12.38
N GLU A 42 -15.23 5.91 -11.17
CA GLU A 42 -16.52 6.03 -10.48
C GLU A 42 -16.82 7.44 -9.96
N ASN A 43 -15.76 8.20 -9.65
CA ASN A 43 -15.91 9.56 -9.12
C ASN A 43 -15.73 10.66 -10.18
N GLY A 44 -15.35 10.32 -11.41
CA GLY A 44 -15.14 11.28 -12.50
C GLY A 44 -13.97 12.23 -12.26
N VAL A 45 -12.91 11.78 -11.59
CA VAL A 45 -11.73 12.59 -11.24
C VAL A 45 -10.42 11.88 -11.64
N ASP A 46 -9.30 12.60 -11.58
CA ASP A 46 -7.99 12.07 -11.98
C ASP A 46 -7.48 10.98 -11.01
N ALA A 47 -6.85 9.93 -11.56
CA ALA A 47 -6.30 8.81 -10.77
C ALA A 47 -5.08 9.20 -9.90
N GLY A 48 -4.44 10.33 -10.18
CA GLY A 48 -3.40 10.95 -9.37
C GLY A 48 -3.90 11.46 -8.02
N LEU A 49 -5.20 11.79 -7.90
CA LEU A 49 -5.84 12.15 -6.64
C LEU A 49 -5.87 10.97 -5.65
N PHE A 50 -5.87 9.74 -6.16
CA PHE A 50 -5.89 8.52 -5.36
C PHE A 50 -4.49 7.94 -5.09
N SER A 51 -3.44 8.73 -5.29
CA SER A 51 -2.08 8.34 -4.94
C SER A 51 -1.49 9.27 -3.89
N PHE A 52 -1.05 8.67 -2.79
CA PHE A 52 -0.26 9.33 -1.74
C PHE A 52 1.18 9.67 -2.17
N ASN A 53 1.55 9.38 -3.43
CA ASN A 53 2.81 9.82 -4.04
C ASN A 53 2.64 11.04 -4.97
N SER A 54 1.41 11.56 -5.09
CA SER A 54 1.07 12.61 -6.07
C SER A 54 0.01 13.57 -5.52
N ALA A 55 -0.96 13.99 -6.34
CA ALA A 55 -1.95 15.03 -6.03
C ALA A 55 -2.76 14.77 -4.75
N GLY A 56 -3.01 13.50 -4.40
CA GLY A 56 -3.78 13.14 -3.20
C GLY A 56 -3.02 13.19 -1.88
N ALA A 57 -1.70 13.38 -1.90
CA ALA A 57 -0.87 13.26 -0.72
C ALA A 57 -1.20 14.33 0.34
N CYS A 58 -1.22 13.92 1.61
CA CYS A 58 -1.24 14.87 2.72
C CYS A 58 0.01 15.77 2.66
N ALA A 59 -0.19 17.08 2.74
CA ALA A 59 0.88 18.06 2.64
C ALA A 59 1.86 17.97 3.83
N GLY A 60 1.35 17.83 5.06
CA GLY A 60 2.18 17.79 6.27
C GLY A 60 3.15 16.63 6.37
N CYS A 61 2.87 15.48 5.74
CA CYS A 61 3.77 14.32 5.74
C CYS A 61 4.26 13.91 4.35
N SER A 62 3.91 14.65 3.30
CA SER A 62 4.17 14.28 1.90
C SER A 62 3.76 12.83 1.59
N GLY A 63 2.55 12.47 2.05
CA GLY A 63 1.93 11.16 1.86
C GLY A 63 2.60 9.97 2.55
N ARG A 64 3.51 10.20 3.51
CA ARG A 64 4.12 9.10 4.30
C ARG A 64 3.16 8.57 5.37
N GLY A 65 2.32 9.45 5.94
CA GLY A 65 1.47 9.14 7.10
C GLY A 65 2.20 9.29 8.45
N GLU A 66 3.51 9.52 8.41
CA GLU A 66 4.38 9.68 9.57
C GLU A 66 5.37 10.83 9.34
N ILE A 67 5.90 11.35 10.43
CA ILE A 67 6.94 12.38 10.48
C ILE A 67 8.12 11.76 11.21
N SER A 68 9.29 11.76 10.56
CA SER A 68 10.53 11.28 11.16
C SER A 68 11.39 12.47 11.55
N THR A 69 11.72 12.58 12.83
CA THR A 69 12.56 13.63 13.39
C THR A 69 13.94 13.06 13.66
N ASP A 70 14.94 13.60 12.95
CA ASP A 70 16.35 13.29 13.18
C ASP A 70 16.82 13.90 14.50
N LEU A 71 17.47 13.09 15.34
CA LEU A 71 18.00 13.46 16.64
C LEU A 71 19.53 13.44 16.68
N ALA A 72 20.17 13.61 15.52
CA ALA A 72 21.62 13.66 15.32
C ALA A 72 22.35 12.38 15.74
N PHE A 73 22.65 12.21 17.03
CA PHE A 73 23.41 11.07 17.56
C PHE A 73 22.51 9.92 18.04
N MET A 74 21.20 10.10 18.00
CA MET A 74 20.21 9.11 18.41
C MET A 74 19.41 8.62 17.21
N ASP A 75 18.81 7.43 17.34
CA ASP A 75 17.90 6.92 16.33
C ASP A 75 16.73 7.91 16.09
N PRO A 76 16.35 8.15 14.82
CA PRO A 76 15.24 9.03 14.51
C PRO A 76 13.95 8.59 15.17
N VAL A 77 13.22 9.54 15.76
CA VAL A 77 11.90 9.27 16.33
C VAL A 77 10.86 9.49 15.25
N THR A 78 10.03 8.47 15.03
CA THR A 78 8.94 8.53 14.06
C THR A 78 7.61 8.65 14.79
N THR A 79 6.80 9.64 14.41
CA THR A 79 5.47 9.88 14.96
C THR A 79 4.42 9.86 13.87
N THR A 80 3.20 9.46 14.20
CA THR A 80 2.07 9.55 13.27
C THR A 80 1.83 11.01 12.90
N CYS A 81 1.60 11.28 11.60
CA CYS A 81 1.31 12.63 11.13
C CYS A 81 0.03 13.16 11.80
N PRO A 82 0.06 14.31 12.49
CA PRO A 82 -1.12 14.84 13.18
C PRO A 82 -2.18 15.41 12.22
N GLU A 83 -1.80 15.78 10.99
CA GLU A 83 -2.71 16.37 10.01
C GLU A 83 -3.63 15.33 9.37
N CYS A 84 -3.06 14.21 8.92
CA CYS A 84 -3.83 13.12 8.30
C CYS A 84 -4.05 11.92 9.23
N GLU A 85 -3.52 11.96 10.46
CA GLU A 85 -3.61 10.86 11.45
C GLU A 85 -3.18 9.51 10.87
N GLY A 86 -2.15 9.50 10.02
CA GLY A 86 -1.64 8.29 9.36
C GLY A 86 -2.36 7.91 8.06
N ARG A 87 -3.45 8.58 7.68
CA ARG A 87 -4.23 8.27 6.47
C ARG A 87 -3.47 8.50 5.16
N ARG A 88 -2.40 9.29 5.15
CA ARG A 88 -1.55 9.63 3.98
C ARG A 88 -2.19 10.53 2.92
N PHE A 89 -3.49 10.76 2.97
CA PHE A 89 -4.23 11.60 2.03
C PHE A 89 -4.74 12.87 2.70
N HIS A 90 -5.00 13.92 1.91
CA HIS A 90 -5.78 15.07 2.36
C HIS A 90 -7.28 14.77 2.34
N ASP A 91 -8.06 15.57 3.08
CA ASP A 91 -9.46 15.22 3.38
C ASP A 91 -10.40 15.22 2.17
N ASP A 92 -10.10 15.98 1.11
CA ASP A 92 -10.95 15.96 -0.09
C ASP A 92 -10.94 14.59 -0.79
N VAL A 93 -9.84 13.83 -0.69
CA VAL A 93 -9.78 12.47 -1.25
C VAL A 93 -10.79 11.55 -0.57
N LEU A 94 -11.09 11.76 0.72
CA LEU A 94 -12.03 10.95 1.51
C LEU A 94 -13.49 11.14 1.09
N LYS A 95 -13.79 12.21 0.34
CA LYS A 95 -15.13 12.50 -0.19
C LYS A 95 -15.49 11.57 -1.34
N HIS A 96 -14.49 11.05 -2.05
CA HIS A 96 -14.65 10.14 -3.16
C HIS A 96 -14.78 8.71 -2.68
N ARG A 97 -15.86 8.04 -3.08
CA ARG A 97 -16.22 6.71 -2.55
C ARG A 97 -16.51 5.71 -3.67
N VAL A 98 -16.24 4.45 -3.38
CA VAL A 98 -16.60 3.26 -4.17
C VAL A 98 -17.25 2.29 -3.18
N GLY A 99 -18.46 1.81 -3.47
CA GLY A 99 -19.21 0.95 -2.55
C GLY A 99 -19.40 1.56 -1.15
N GLY A 100 -19.52 2.90 -1.06
CA GLY A 100 -19.65 3.63 0.21
C GLY A 100 -18.33 3.82 0.97
N ARG A 101 -17.19 3.39 0.44
CA ARG A 101 -15.87 3.42 1.10
C ARG A 101 -14.91 4.35 0.37
N SER A 102 -14.14 5.15 1.11
CA SER A 102 -13.03 5.94 0.58
C SER A 102 -11.82 5.06 0.27
N ILE A 103 -10.83 5.59 -0.45
CA ILE A 103 -9.61 4.82 -0.71
C ILE A 103 -8.84 4.49 0.58
N VAL A 104 -8.90 5.36 1.58
CA VAL A 104 -8.30 5.11 2.90
C VAL A 104 -9.01 3.93 3.58
N ASP A 105 -10.34 3.90 3.52
CA ASP A 105 -11.12 2.77 4.07
C ASP A 105 -10.73 1.46 3.37
N VAL A 106 -10.54 1.47 2.05
CA VAL A 106 -10.12 0.28 1.28
C VAL A 106 -8.70 -0.15 1.62
N LEU A 107 -7.78 0.80 1.80
CA LEU A 107 -6.41 0.49 2.20
C LEU A 107 -6.32 -0.08 3.63
N ASP A 108 -7.27 0.25 4.50
CA ASP A 108 -7.38 -0.33 5.84
C ASP A 108 -8.08 -1.69 5.87
N MET A 109 -8.55 -2.21 4.73
CA MET A 109 -9.16 -3.53 4.62
C MET A 109 -8.14 -4.62 4.31
N THR A 110 -8.48 -5.85 4.71
CA THR A 110 -7.83 -7.05 4.19
C THR A 110 -8.22 -7.29 2.73
N ALA A 111 -7.41 -8.06 2.01
CA ALA A 111 -7.64 -8.37 0.59
C ALA A 111 -9.03 -8.99 0.34
N ALA A 112 -9.46 -9.90 1.21
CA ALA A 112 -10.77 -10.56 1.11
C ALA A 112 -11.94 -9.57 1.25
N ARG A 113 -11.85 -8.62 2.18
CA ARG A 113 -12.88 -7.58 2.35
C ARG A 113 -12.90 -6.61 1.17
N ALA A 114 -11.73 -6.18 0.71
CA ALA A 114 -11.61 -5.29 -0.44
C ALA A 114 -12.15 -5.95 -1.73
N ALA A 115 -11.92 -7.24 -1.92
CA ALA A 115 -12.41 -7.98 -3.08
C ALA A 115 -13.95 -7.93 -3.22
N GLY A 116 -14.70 -7.81 -2.12
CA GLY A 116 -16.15 -7.65 -2.15
C GLY A 116 -16.65 -6.31 -2.67
N LEU A 117 -15.77 -5.33 -2.90
CA LEU A 117 -16.13 -3.99 -3.39
C LEU A 117 -15.87 -3.79 -4.89
N PHE A 118 -15.20 -4.74 -5.55
CA PHE A 118 -14.70 -4.56 -6.91
C PHE A 118 -15.15 -5.69 -7.83
N GLU A 119 -15.45 -5.34 -9.08
CA GLU A 119 -15.80 -6.31 -10.14
C GLU A 119 -14.65 -6.55 -11.12
N ASP A 120 -13.56 -5.76 -11.06
CA ASP A 120 -12.43 -5.84 -12.00
C ASP A 120 -11.67 -7.18 -11.84
N PRO A 121 -11.68 -8.07 -12.85
CA PRO A 121 -11.06 -9.39 -12.73
C PRO A 121 -9.53 -9.35 -12.55
N VAL A 122 -8.86 -8.32 -13.06
CA VAL A 122 -7.42 -8.15 -12.90
C VAL A 122 -7.10 -7.78 -11.46
N LEU A 123 -7.88 -6.86 -10.88
CA LEU A 123 -7.75 -6.49 -9.47
C LEU A 123 -8.05 -7.68 -8.55
N LEU A 124 -9.15 -8.40 -8.80
CA LEU A 124 -9.53 -9.56 -7.99
C LEU A 124 -8.44 -10.65 -7.99
N ARG A 125 -7.82 -10.93 -9.15
CA ARG A 125 -6.68 -11.86 -9.23
C ARG A 125 -5.50 -11.39 -8.39
N LYS A 126 -5.19 -10.09 -8.40
CA LYS A 126 -4.10 -9.54 -7.57
C LYS A 126 -4.43 -9.67 -6.09
N LEU A 127 -5.62 -9.28 -5.66
CA LEU A 127 -6.01 -9.38 -4.24
C LEU A 127 -5.96 -10.83 -3.73
N ARG A 128 -6.32 -11.80 -4.58
CA ARG A 128 -6.27 -13.23 -4.26
C ARG A 128 -4.86 -13.74 -3.94
N THR A 129 -3.80 -13.11 -4.46
CA THR A 129 -2.43 -13.58 -4.19
C THR A 129 -2.11 -13.55 -2.70
N LEU A 130 -2.60 -12.54 -1.96
CA LEU A 130 -2.39 -12.43 -0.52
C LEU A 130 -3.08 -13.57 0.26
N ASP A 131 -4.21 -14.08 -0.24
CA ASP A 131 -4.87 -15.26 0.34
C ASP A 131 -4.09 -16.54 0.05
N GLU A 132 -3.63 -16.71 -1.19
CA GLU A 132 -2.87 -17.88 -1.64
C GLU A 132 -1.54 -18.08 -0.89
N VAL A 133 -0.93 -16.98 -0.43
CA VAL A 133 0.29 -17.02 0.39
C VAL A 133 0.03 -16.91 1.90
N GLY A 134 -1.23 -16.93 2.32
CA GLY A 134 -1.62 -16.92 3.74
C GLY A 134 -1.37 -15.61 4.48
N LEU A 135 -1.45 -14.47 3.78
CA LEU A 135 -1.35 -13.10 4.31
C LEU A 135 -2.74 -12.44 4.46
N THR A 136 -3.76 -13.23 4.79
CA THR A 136 -5.17 -12.82 4.83
C THR A 136 -5.50 -11.75 5.88
N TYR A 137 -4.62 -11.59 6.87
CA TYR A 137 -4.77 -10.65 7.98
C TYR A 137 -4.11 -9.29 7.71
N LEU A 138 -3.23 -9.18 6.71
CA LEU A 138 -2.61 -7.89 6.37
C LEU A 138 -3.63 -6.95 5.75
N THR A 139 -3.56 -5.68 6.13
CA THR A 139 -4.30 -4.63 5.43
C THR A 139 -3.55 -4.22 4.17
N LEU A 140 -4.30 -3.80 3.15
CA LEU A 140 -3.75 -3.43 1.85
C LEU A 140 -2.74 -2.26 1.91
N GLY A 141 -2.94 -1.34 2.86
CA GLY A 141 -2.16 -0.14 3.07
C GLY A 141 -1.07 -0.24 4.14
N GLN A 142 -0.91 -1.41 4.79
CA GLN A 142 0.10 -1.61 5.82
C GLN A 142 1.51 -1.25 5.28
N PRO A 143 2.36 -0.52 6.02
CA PRO A 143 3.72 -0.23 5.56
C PRO A 143 4.54 -1.52 5.43
N LEU A 144 5.23 -1.73 4.30
CA LEU A 144 6.09 -2.92 4.13
C LEU A 144 7.25 -2.98 5.15
N SER A 145 7.68 -1.84 5.69
CA SER A 145 8.68 -1.77 6.75
C SER A 145 8.24 -2.44 8.05
N SER A 146 6.92 -2.57 8.28
CA SER A 146 6.36 -3.24 9.46
C SER A 146 6.29 -4.76 9.34
N LEU A 147 6.51 -5.32 8.13
CA LEU A 147 6.39 -6.75 7.89
C LEU A 147 7.61 -7.51 8.41
N SER A 148 7.36 -8.67 9.00
CA SER A 148 8.37 -9.66 9.36
C SER A 148 9.07 -10.24 8.12
N GLY A 149 10.22 -10.90 8.33
CA GLY A 149 10.95 -11.56 7.23
C GLY A 149 10.11 -12.59 6.48
N GLY A 150 9.36 -13.42 7.21
CA GLY A 150 8.47 -14.43 6.62
C GLY A 150 7.23 -13.85 5.94
N GLU A 151 6.78 -12.65 6.32
CA GLU A 151 5.72 -11.94 5.58
C GLU A 151 6.26 -11.30 4.30
N ARG A 152 7.50 -10.82 4.31
CA ARG A 152 8.13 -10.24 3.11
C ARG A 152 8.46 -11.28 2.04
N GLN A 153 8.78 -12.49 2.46
CA GLN A 153 9.08 -13.61 1.56
C GLN A 153 7.84 -14.15 0.85
N ARG A 154 6.68 -14.05 1.50
CA ARG A 154 5.38 -14.53 1.01
C ARG A 154 4.75 -13.47 0.12
#